data_AF-A0A7R9BVH7-F1
#
_entry.id   AF-A0A7R9BVH7-F1
#
_cell.length_a   1.000
_cell.length_b   1.000
_cell.length_c   1.000
_cell.angle_alpha   90.00
_cell.angle_beta   90.00
_cell.angle_gamma   90.00
#
_symmetry.space_group_name_H-M   'P 1'
#
loop_
_entity.id
_entity.type
_entity.pdbx_description
1 polymer ?
#
loop_
_entity_poly.entity_id
_entity_poly.type
_entity_poly.pdbx_seq_one_letter_code
_entity_poly.pdbx_strand_id
1 'polypeptide(L)'
;MYNSLMSFSKIHSNESALDEATDSWGIKVERVEIKDVRLPVQLQRAMAAEAEAAREARAKVIAAEGEQKASRALKEASDVIAESPAALQLRYLQSLQSISAEKNSTILFPLPIDLLSYFVNRDKKH
;
A
#
# COMPACT_ATOMS: atom_id res chain seq x y z
N MET A 1 -12.17 13.11 11.69
CA MET A 1 -11.38 13.37 12.91
C MET A 1 -12.03 14.42 13.81
N TYR A 2 -12.55 15.53 13.25
CA TYR A 2 -13.27 16.58 13.99
C TYR A 2 -14.47 16.08 14.84
N ASN A 3 -15.35 15.23 14.29
CA ASN A 3 -16.54 14.76 15.03
C ASN A 3 -16.25 13.77 16.17
N SER A 4 -15.17 12.98 16.06
CA SER A 4 -14.75 12.06 17.13
C SER A 4 -14.14 12.82 18.31
N LEU A 5 -13.31 13.83 18.02
CA LEU A 5 -12.76 14.75 19.04
C LEU A 5 -13.85 15.58 19.72
N MET A 6 -14.85 16.05 18.95
CA MET A 6 -15.95 16.85 19.49
C MET A 6 -16.93 16.01 20.33
N SER A 7 -17.10 14.72 20.02
CA SER A 7 -17.83 13.78 20.89
C SER A 7 -17.10 13.59 22.22
N PHE A 8 -15.79 13.38 22.19
CA PHE A 8 -14.97 13.19 23.39
C PHE A 8 -14.95 14.43 24.30
N SER A 9 -14.86 15.63 23.70
CA SER A 9 -14.96 16.89 24.42
C SER A 9 -16.34 17.09 25.08
N LYS A 10 -17.44 16.72 24.38
CA LYS A 10 -18.79 16.80 24.94
C LYS A 10 -19.05 15.83 26.09
N ILE A 11 -18.34 14.70 26.14
CA ILE A 11 -18.42 13.75 27.25
C ILE A 11 -17.91 14.39 28.54
N HIS A 12 -16.73 15.02 28.50
CA HIS A 12 -16.12 15.65 29.67
C HIS A 12 -16.96 16.82 30.20
N SER A 13 -17.58 17.61 29.30
CA SER A 13 -18.47 18.69 29.71
C SER A 13 -19.78 18.18 30.33
N ASN A 14 -20.32 17.06 29.85
CA ASN A 14 -21.55 16.50 30.38
C ASN A 14 -21.35 15.81 31.74
N GLU A 15 -20.22 15.13 31.94
CA GLU A 15 -19.86 14.54 33.23
C GLU A 15 -19.77 15.61 34.32
N SER A 16 -19.03 16.69 34.03
CA SER A 16 -18.88 17.82 34.98
C SER A 16 -20.22 18.48 35.31
N ALA A 17 -21.09 18.67 34.32
CA ALA A 17 -22.40 19.30 34.50
C ALA A 17 -23.38 18.41 35.29
N LEU A 18 -23.27 17.08 35.16
CA LEU A 18 -24.11 16.15 35.91
C LEU A 18 -23.64 16.00 37.36
N ASP A 19 -22.32 15.91 37.59
CA ASP A 19 -21.74 15.80 38.93
C ASP A 19 -22.12 17.01 39.81
N GLU A 20 -21.95 18.22 39.26
CA GLU A 20 -22.33 19.49 39.94
C GLU A 20 -23.83 19.54 40.30
N ALA A 21 -24.70 18.98 39.47
CA ALA A 21 -26.14 18.96 39.74
C ALA A 21 -26.52 17.95 40.84
N THR A 22 -25.84 16.80 40.91
CA THR A 22 -26.12 15.73 41.88
C THR A 22 -25.42 15.88 43.23
N ASP A 23 -24.44 16.78 43.35
CA ASP A 23 -23.77 17.09 44.62
C ASP A 23 -24.75 17.53 45.71
N SER A 24 -25.76 18.32 45.35
CA SER A 24 -26.82 18.76 46.28
C SER A 24 -27.66 17.62 46.86
N TRP A 25 -27.67 16.46 46.20
CA TRP A 25 -28.38 15.26 46.62
C TRP A 25 -27.45 14.21 47.27
N GLY A 26 -26.15 14.49 47.38
CA GLY A 26 -25.16 13.59 47.97
C GLY A 26 -24.87 12.35 47.11
N ILE A 27 -25.15 12.41 45.81
CA ILE A 27 -24.96 11.30 44.87
C ILE A 27 -23.75 11.62 43.98
N LYS A 28 -22.78 10.70 43.92
CA LYS A 28 -21.58 10.83 43.08
C LYS A 28 -21.77 10.13 41.73
N VAL A 29 -21.44 10.82 40.63
CA VAL A 29 -21.51 10.22 39.28
C VAL A 29 -20.23 9.43 39.00
N GLU A 30 -20.34 8.13 38.73
CA GLU A 30 -19.16 7.27 38.45
C GLU A 30 -18.83 7.10 36.96
N ARG A 31 -19.83 7.17 36.07
CA ARG A 31 -19.64 6.98 34.61
C ARG A 31 -20.79 7.57 33.82
N VAL A 32 -20.46 8.32 32.77
CA VAL A 32 -21.41 8.78 31.76
C VAL A 32 -21.17 8.04 30.45
N GLU A 33 -22.18 7.31 29.99
CA GLU A 33 -22.15 6.63 28.68
C GLU A 33 -23.22 7.20 27.75
N ILE A 34 -22.82 7.48 26.50
CA ILE A 34 -23.76 7.91 25.47
C ILE A 34 -24.47 6.67 24.93
N LYS A 35 -25.79 6.60 25.12
CA LYS A 35 -26.59 5.45 24.66
C LYS A 35 -26.90 5.47 23.17
N ASP A 36 -27.28 6.62 22.61
CA ASP A 36 -27.73 6.67 21.21
C ASP A 36 -27.48 8.07 20.62
N VAL A 37 -26.76 8.14 19.50
CA VAL A 37 -26.54 9.39 18.73
C VAL A 37 -27.12 9.20 17.35
N ARG A 38 -28.18 9.96 17.03
CA ARG A 38 -28.81 9.92 15.71
C ARG A 38 -28.36 11.12 14.90
N LEU A 39 -27.61 10.83 13.84
CA LEU A 39 -27.24 11.84 12.85
C LEU A 39 -28.35 11.97 11.80
N PRO A 40 -28.65 13.19 11.31
CA PRO A 40 -29.54 13.35 10.17
C PRO A 40 -29.02 12.57 8.95
N VAL A 41 -29.92 11.87 8.24
CA VAL A 41 -29.57 11.00 7.10
C VAL A 41 -28.77 11.74 6.02
N GLN A 42 -29.06 13.02 5.80
CA GLN A 42 -28.34 13.86 4.83
C GLN A 42 -26.86 14.06 5.22
N LEU A 43 -26.60 14.31 6.51
CA LEU A 43 -25.24 14.51 7.03
C LEU A 43 -24.46 13.19 7.04
N GLN A 44 -25.11 12.07 7.37
CA GLN A 44 -24.48 10.75 7.31
C GLN A 44 -23.99 10.41 5.89
N ARG A 45 -24.82 10.70 4.87
CA ARG A 45 -24.45 10.49 3.46
C ARG A 45 -23.30 11.40 3.02
N ALA A 46 -23.35 12.69 3.37
CA ALA A 46 -22.28 13.63 3.05
C ALA A 46 -20.94 13.22 3.69
N MET A 47 -20.97 12.83 4.97
CA MET A 47 -19.79 12.33 5.67
C MET A 47 -19.23 11.05 5.08
N ALA A 48 -20.10 10.11 4.67
CA ALA A 48 -19.66 8.87 4.01
C ALA A 48 -18.97 9.16 2.67
N ALA A 49 -19.54 10.06 1.87
CA ALA A 49 -18.96 10.46 0.59
C ALA A 49 -17.61 11.16 0.76
N GLU A 50 -17.48 12.07 1.74
CA GLU A 50 -16.22 12.73 2.06
C GLU A 50 -15.15 11.74 2.56
N ALA A 51 -15.55 10.81 3.44
CA ALA A 51 -14.66 9.78 3.96
C ALA A 51 -14.13 8.86 2.85
N GLU A 52 -14.99 8.46 1.90
CA GLU A 52 -14.58 7.64 0.77
C GLU A 52 -13.64 8.41 -0.17
N ALA A 53 -13.97 9.66 -0.52
CA ALA A 53 -13.10 10.49 -1.35
C ALA A 53 -11.71 10.70 -0.71
N ALA A 54 -11.66 10.94 0.60
CA ALA A 54 -10.40 11.07 1.34
C ALA A 54 -9.62 9.75 1.35
N ARG A 55 -10.31 8.60 1.45
CA ARG A 55 -9.70 7.27 1.42
C ARG A 55 -9.11 6.97 0.04
N GLU A 56 -9.87 7.19 -1.02
CA GLU A 56 -9.42 7.00 -2.40
C GLU A 56 -8.22 7.90 -2.74
N ALA A 57 -8.26 9.17 -2.34
CA ALA A 57 -7.16 10.09 -2.54
C ALA A 57 -5.88 9.60 -1.84
N ARG A 58 -5.99 9.16 -0.58
CA ARG A 58 -4.85 8.58 0.16
C ARG A 58 -4.33 7.30 -0.49
N ALA A 59 -5.22 6.42 -0.94
CA ALA A 59 -4.84 5.19 -1.62
C ALA A 59 -4.03 5.47 -2.89
N LYS A 60 -4.43 6.48 -3.69
CA LYS A 60 -3.68 6.90 -4.89
C LYS A 60 -2.28 7.42 -4.56
N VAL A 61 -2.15 8.23 -3.52
CA VAL A 61 -0.83 8.74 -3.08
C VAL A 61 0.08 7.59 -2.66
N ILE A 62 -0.42 6.67 -1.83
CA ILE A 62 0.35 5.50 -1.38
C ILE A 62 0.77 4.62 -2.56
N ALA A 63 -0.13 4.40 -3.52
CA ALA A 63 0.19 3.63 -4.73
C ALA A 63 1.29 4.29 -5.55
N ALA A 64 1.19 5.60 -5.81
CA ALA A 64 2.19 6.35 -6.56
C ALA A 64 3.57 6.38 -5.86
N GLU A 65 3.60 6.54 -4.54
CA GLU A 65 4.83 6.45 -3.75
C GLU A 65 5.43 5.05 -3.77
N GLY A 66 4.58 4.01 -3.69
CA GLY A 66 5.00 2.62 -3.80
C GLY A 66 5.62 2.32 -5.16
N GLU A 67 4.99 2.79 -6.23
CA GLU A 67 5.50 2.66 -7.60
C GLU A 67 6.84 3.38 -7.77
N GLN A 68 6.97 4.61 -7.29
CA GLN A 68 8.23 5.34 -7.35
C GLN A 68 9.36 4.61 -6.62
N LYS A 69 9.10 4.07 -5.42
CA LYS A 69 10.09 3.30 -4.65
C LYS A 69 10.48 2.03 -5.40
N ALA A 70 9.53 1.31 -5.97
CA ALA A 70 9.79 0.12 -6.76
C ALA A 70 10.64 0.44 -7.99
N SER A 71 10.30 1.50 -8.74
CA SER A 71 11.08 1.91 -9.92
C SER A 71 12.52 2.28 -9.57
N ARG A 72 12.75 2.96 -8.44
CA ARG A 72 14.11 3.30 -7.98
C ARG A 72 14.92 2.05 -7.64
N ALA A 73 14.33 1.11 -6.91
CA ALA A 73 14.99 -0.15 -6.57
C ALA A 73 15.32 -0.98 -7.83
N LEU A 74 14.41 -1.02 -8.81
CA LEU A 74 14.65 -1.68 -10.09
C LEU A 74 15.76 -1.01 -10.90
N LYS A 75 15.83 0.32 -10.91
CA LYS A 75 16.91 1.06 -11.55
C LYS A 75 18.25 0.72 -10.92
N GLU A 76 18.35 0.78 -9.59
CA GLU A 76 19.57 0.43 -8.87
C GLU A 76 20.01 -1.00 -9.15
N ALA A 77 19.08 -1.96 -9.12
CA ALA A 77 19.37 -3.34 -9.51
C ALA A 77 19.86 -3.45 -10.95
N SER A 78 19.27 -2.69 -11.89
CA SER A 78 19.71 -2.65 -13.29
C SER A 78 21.12 -2.08 -13.43
N ASP A 79 21.43 -1.00 -12.70
CA ASP A 79 22.75 -0.36 -12.73
C ASP A 79 23.82 -1.34 -12.22
N VAL A 80 23.57 -2.02 -11.09
CA VAL A 80 24.46 -3.06 -10.54
C VAL A 80 24.68 -4.23 -11.51
N ILE A 81 23.62 -4.64 -12.22
CA ILE A 81 23.72 -5.71 -13.23
C ILE A 81 24.54 -5.25 -14.44
N ALA A 82 24.41 -3.99 -14.85
CA ALA A 82 25.17 -3.43 -15.97
C ALA A 82 26.67 -3.33 -15.65
N GLU A 83 27.03 -3.04 -14.40
CA GLU A 83 28.42 -2.98 -13.94
C GLU A 83 29.12 -4.36 -13.95
N SER A 84 28.37 -5.46 -13.79
CA SER A 84 28.93 -6.81 -13.75
C SER A 84 28.25 -7.76 -14.75
N PRO A 85 28.86 -8.01 -15.92
CA PRO A 85 28.32 -8.95 -16.92
C PRO A 85 28.11 -10.38 -16.38
N ALA A 86 28.87 -10.79 -15.37
CA ALA A 86 28.71 -12.08 -14.69
C ALA A 86 27.38 -12.17 -13.91
N ALA A 87 26.81 -11.05 -13.47
CA ALA A 87 25.53 -11.02 -12.74
C ALA A 87 24.36 -11.51 -13.62
N LEU A 88 24.35 -11.16 -14.92
CA LEU A 88 23.34 -11.66 -15.86
C LEU A 88 23.44 -13.18 -16.04
N GLN A 89 24.65 -13.72 -16.12
CA GLN A 89 24.87 -15.17 -16.24
C GLN A 89 24.39 -15.91 -14.99
N LEU A 90 24.68 -15.40 -13.79
CA LEU A 90 24.17 -15.98 -12.54
C LEU A 90 22.64 -15.93 -12.46
N ARG A 91 22.02 -14.80 -12.85
CA ARG A 91 20.56 -14.68 -12.90
C ARG A 91 19.95 -15.66 -13.89
N TYR A 92 20.58 -15.86 -15.05
CA TYR A 92 20.18 -16.86 -16.03
C TYR A 92 20.22 -18.28 -15.44
N LEU A 93 21.32 -18.65 -14.77
CA LEU A 93 21.43 -19.96 -14.10
C LEU A 93 20.38 -20.13 -12.99
N GLN A 94 20.09 -19.09 -12.21
CA GLN A 94 19.03 -19.11 -11.20
C GLN A 94 17.63 -19.31 -11.82
N SER A 95 17.32 -18.62 -12.92
CA SER A 95 16.07 -18.82 -13.66
C SER A 95 15.97 -20.25 -14.22
N LEU A 96 17.06 -20.81 -14.72
CA LEU A 96 17.09 -22.21 -15.14
C LEU A 96 16.85 -23.17 -13.98
N GLN A 97 17.43 -22.91 -12.81
CA GLN A 97 17.21 -23.73 -11.62
C GLN A 97 15.74 -23.66 -11.15
N SER A 98 15.12 -22.48 -11.18
CA SER A 98 13.71 -22.33 -10.80
C SER A 98 12.78 -23.04 -11.78
N ILE A 99 13.03 -22.91 -13.09
CA ILE A 99 12.23 -23.60 -14.12
C ILE A 99 12.43 -25.12 -14.04
N SER A 100 13.66 -25.58 -13.82
CA SER A 100 13.97 -27.00 -13.67
C SER A 100 13.33 -27.63 -12.44
N ALA A 101 13.15 -26.86 -11.36
CA ALA A 101 12.46 -27.31 -10.16
C ALA A 101 10.94 -27.52 -10.40
N GLU A 102 10.33 -26.78 -11.33
CA GLU A 102 8.89 -26.84 -11.64
C GLU A 102 8.47 -27.99 -12.58
N LYS A 103 9.36 -28.92 -12.95
CA LYS A 103 9.04 -30.12 -13.78
C LYS A 103 8.23 -29.82 -15.07
N ASN A 104 8.56 -28.76 -15.81
CA ASN A 104 7.93 -28.50 -17.11
C ASN A 104 8.90 -28.83 -18.26
N SER A 105 8.60 -29.85 -19.08
CA SER A 105 9.55 -30.46 -20.04
C SER A 105 9.77 -29.66 -21.33
N THR A 106 9.36 -28.39 -21.39
CA THR A 106 9.55 -27.52 -22.56
C THR A 106 10.42 -26.35 -22.15
N ILE A 107 11.74 -26.49 -22.37
CA ILE A 107 12.71 -25.44 -22.12
C ILE A 107 12.69 -24.50 -23.33
N LEU A 108 11.96 -23.39 -23.21
CA LEU A 108 11.98 -22.34 -24.22
C LEU A 108 13.29 -21.54 -24.02
N PHE A 109 14.26 -21.75 -24.90
CA PHE A 109 15.54 -21.04 -24.90
C PHE A 109 15.41 -19.72 -25.68
N PRO A 110 15.37 -18.55 -25.05
CA PRO A 110 15.62 -17.30 -25.76
C PRO A 110 17.12 -17.23 -26.07
N LEU A 111 17.49 -17.54 -27.31
CA LEU A 111 18.87 -17.32 -27.76
C LEU A 111 19.13 -15.81 -27.87
N PRO A 112 20.22 -15.29 -27.25
CA PRO A 112 20.62 -13.91 -27.42
C PRO A 112 20.79 -13.58 -28.91
N ILE A 113 20.23 -12.46 -29.33
CA ILE A 113 20.32 -11.99 -30.72
C ILE A 113 21.80 -11.79 -31.12
N ASP A 114 22.66 -11.51 -30.15
CA ASP A 114 24.10 -11.42 -30.33
C ASP A 114 24.72 -12.73 -30.85
N LEU A 115 24.24 -13.89 -30.39
CA LEU A 115 24.65 -15.20 -30.89
C LEU A 115 24.12 -15.44 -32.32
N LEU A 116 22.89 -15.01 -32.62
CA LEU A 116 22.33 -15.09 -33.96
C LEU A 116 23.10 -14.22 -34.97
N SER A 117 23.58 -13.05 -34.53
CA SER A 117 24.37 -12.13 -35.36
C SER A 117 25.68 -12.76 -35.87
N TYR A 118 26.29 -13.67 -35.08
CA TYR A 118 27.48 -14.41 -35.48
C TYR A 118 27.22 -15.39 -36.63
N PHE A 119 26.03 -15.99 -36.67
CA PHE A 119 25.63 -16.89 -37.76
C PHE A 119 25.18 -16.11 -39.01
N VAL A 120 24.44 -15.01 -38.84
CA VAL A 120 23.94 -14.18 -39.95
C VAL A 120 25.06 -13.43 -40.67
N ASN A 121 26.08 -12.94 -39.95
CA ASN A 121 27.22 -12.27 -40.60
C ASN A 121 28.18 -13.23 -41.32
N ARG A 122 28.07 -14.55 -41.10
CA ARG A 122 28.90 -15.54 -41.79
C ARG A 122 28.46 -15.77 -43.24
N ASP A 123 27.17 -15.59 -43.55
CA ASP A 123 26.62 -15.76 -44.90
C ASP A 123 26.85 -14.56 -45.83
N LYS A 124 27.27 -13.40 -45.31
CA LYS A 124 27.54 -12.19 -46.12
C LYS A 124 28.96 -12.09 -46.69
N LYS A 125 29.78 -13.14 -46.56
CA LYS A 125 31.20 -13.11 -46.96
C LYS A 125 31.57 -14.05 -48.11
N HIS A 126 30.60 -14.43 -48.95
CA HIS A 126 30.84 -15.08 -50.23
C HIS A 126 30.31 -14.23 -51.39
#